data_AF-A0AAD2H9F0-F1
#
_entry.id   AF-A0AAD2H9F0-F1
#
_cell.length_a   1.000
_cell.length_b   1.000
_cell.length_c   1.000
_cell.angle_alpha   90.00
_cell.angle_beta   90.00
_cell.angle_gamma   90.00
#
_symmetry.space_group_name_H-M   'P 1'
#
loop_
_entity.id
_entity.type
_entity.pdbx_description
1 polymer ?
#
loop_
_entity_poly.entity_id
_entity_poly.type
_entity_poly.pdbx_seq_one_letter_code
_entity_poly.pdbx_strand_id
1 'polypeptide(L)'
;MVHISSIFVALTMVAVGLTGMLPVYSTTATHSNTAPVGLQTRQIGNLDCNLSRLRIITDTADAESLISQINSTSLDTTISIAIAQAGLGTVDTAIHEILQAVFSNQTAPAAARTQVGAGLAAAQQALAVIQE
;
A
#
# COMPACT_ATOMS: atom_id res chain seq x y z
N MET A 1 -32.38 35.57 -5.99
CA MET A 1 -32.37 36.46 -4.82
C MET A 1 -31.42 35.82 -3.80
N VAL A 2 -30.33 36.54 -3.46
CA VAL A 2 -29.21 36.22 -2.54
C VAL A 2 -28.24 35.10 -3.03
N HIS A 3 -26.94 35.21 -3.37
CA HIS A 3 -25.69 35.95 -3.04
C HIS A 3 -24.67 35.15 -2.19
N ILE A 4 -23.40 35.09 -2.67
CA ILE A 4 -22.10 34.93 -1.95
C ILE A 4 -21.69 33.45 -1.66
N SER A 5 -20.47 32.92 -1.81
CA SER A 5 -19.10 33.46 -1.98
C SER A 5 -18.16 32.44 -2.66
N SER A 6 -17.12 32.96 -3.31
CA SER A 6 -15.94 32.25 -3.80
C SER A 6 -15.09 31.64 -2.67
N ILE A 7 -14.51 30.45 -2.87
CA ILE A 7 -13.24 30.04 -2.26
C ILE A 7 -12.38 29.32 -3.31
N PHE A 8 -11.42 30.06 -3.85
CA PHE A 8 -10.19 29.55 -4.43
C PHE A 8 -9.25 29.24 -3.24
N VAL A 9 -8.76 28.01 -3.12
CA VAL A 9 -7.51 27.75 -2.38
C VAL A 9 -6.58 26.99 -3.31
N ALA A 10 -5.72 27.77 -3.96
CA ALA A 10 -4.45 27.31 -4.50
C ALA A 10 -3.54 27.01 -3.31
N LEU A 11 -3.18 25.75 -3.10
CA LEU A 11 -2.13 25.40 -2.13
C LEU A 11 -0.77 25.57 -2.80
N THR A 12 0.00 26.46 -2.20
CA THR A 12 1.22 27.10 -2.67
C THR A 12 2.43 26.18 -2.48
N MET A 13 3.31 26.12 -3.49
CA MET A 13 4.67 25.61 -3.35
C MET A 13 5.44 26.45 -2.33
N VAL A 14 6.07 25.80 -1.35
CA VAL A 14 7.11 26.43 -0.53
C VAL A 14 8.46 26.16 -1.19
N ALA A 15 9.00 27.19 -1.83
CA ALA A 15 10.40 27.29 -2.21
C ALA A 15 11.18 27.97 -1.08
N VAL A 16 12.18 27.28 -0.52
CA VAL A 16 13.21 27.88 0.34
C VAL A 16 14.51 27.90 -0.45
N GLY A 17 14.91 29.07 -0.94
CA GLY A 17 16.32 29.40 -1.28
C GLY A 17 17.04 29.92 -0.03
N LEU A 18 18.35 30.16 0.03
CA LEU A 18 19.50 30.01 -0.86
C LEU A 18 20.75 30.35 0.02
N THR A 19 21.93 29.85 -0.36
CA THR A 19 23.31 30.32 -0.06
C THR A 19 23.97 30.05 1.31
N GLY A 20 25.10 29.32 1.28
CA GLY A 20 26.24 29.52 2.20
C GLY A 20 27.17 28.31 2.44
N MET A 21 28.34 28.30 1.77
CA MET A 21 29.64 27.67 2.17
C MET A 21 29.82 26.13 2.28
N LEU A 22 30.76 25.61 1.47
CA LEU A 22 31.59 24.39 1.69
C LEU A 22 32.74 24.72 2.70
N PRO A 23 33.50 23.77 3.35
CA PRO A 23 33.87 22.42 2.91
C PRO A 23 34.01 21.27 3.98
N VAL A 24 34.13 20.03 3.46
CA VAL A 24 34.91 18.84 3.91
C VAL A 24 34.75 18.28 5.34
N TYR A 25 34.23 17.03 5.47
CA TYR A 25 34.79 15.83 6.15
C TYR A 25 33.92 14.62 5.70
N SER A 26 34.36 13.78 4.76
CA SER A 26 35.15 12.54 4.90
C SER A 26 34.47 11.34 5.61
N THR A 27 34.51 10.23 4.87
CA THR A 27 34.41 8.80 5.22
C THR A 27 33.09 8.15 5.66
N THR A 28 32.64 7.26 4.76
CA THR A 28 32.15 5.89 4.99
C THR A 28 30.88 5.67 5.83
N ALA A 29 29.81 5.28 5.13
CA ALA A 29 29.18 3.98 5.39
C ALA A 29 28.46 3.50 4.13
N THR A 30 29.22 2.87 3.22
CA THR A 30 28.63 1.81 2.40
C THR A 30 28.08 0.77 3.35
N HIS A 31 26.78 0.78 3.62
CA HIS A 31 26.09 -0.42 4.09
C HIS A 31 25.99 -1.37 2.90
N SER A 32 27.14 -1.89 2.46
CA SER A 32 27.21 -3.17 1.77
C SER A 32 26.89 -4.21 2.82
N ASN A 33 25.60 -4.39 3.08
CA ASN A 33 25.12 -5.57 3.77
C ASN A 33 25.19 -6.73 2.77
N THR A 34 26.41 -7.14 2.43
CA THR A 34 26.65 -8.51 1.96
C THR A 34 26.45 -9.38 3.19
N ALA A 35 25.17 -9.55 3.54
CA ALA A 35 24.75 -10.65 4.38
C ALA A 35 25.34 -11.93 3.77
N PRO A 36 25.78 -12.89 4.59
CA PRO A 36 26.24 -14.16 4.08
C PRO A 36 25.18 -14.67 3.10
N VAL A 37 25.61 -15.27 1.99
CA VAL A 37 24.75 -16.16 1.19
C VAL A 37 24.52 -17.42 2.03
N GLY A 38 23.96 -17.23 3.23
CA GLY A 38 23.30 -18.26 3.99
C GLY A 38 22.10 -18.64 3.15
N LEU A 39 21.92 -19.94 2.97
CA LEU A 39 20.73 -20.56 2.43
C LEU A 39 19.54 -19.66 2.76
N GLN A 40 19.02 -18.94 1.75
CA GLN A 40 17.80 -18.18 1.93
C GLN A 40 16.77 -19.22 2.32
N THR A 41 16.50 -19.34 3.63
CA THR A 41 15.35 -20.06 4.13
C THR A 41 14.23 -19.49 3.30
N ARG A 42 13.66 -20.32 2.40
CA ARG A 42 12.50 -19.94 1.61
C ARG A 42 11.61 -19.19 2.58
N GLN A 43 11.11 -18.01 2.23
CA GLN A 43 10.32 -17.18 3.16
C GLN A 43 9.06 -17.89 3.69
N ILE A 44 8.86 -19.16 3.38
CA ILE A 44 8.10 -20.16 4.14
C ILE A 44 8.54 -20.06 5.62
N GLY A 45 7.85 -19.21 6.39
CA GLY A 45 7.97 -19.22 7.84
C GLY A 45 7.47 -20.57 8.40
N ASN A 46 7.34 -20.67 9.71
CA ASN A 46 6.65 -21.81 10.31
C ASN A 46 5.25 -22.01 9.68
N LEU A 47 4.65 -23.18 9.91
CA LEU A 47 3.31 -23.49 9.39
C LEU A 47 2.28 -22.40 9.73
N ASP A 48 2.38 -21.78 10.91
CA ASP A 48 1.49 -20.68 11.33
C ASP A 48 1.64 -19.42 10.47
N CYS A 49 2.86 -19.07 10.05
CA CYS A 49 3.12 -17.95 9.16
C CYS A 49 2.50 -18.21 7.78
N ASN A 50 2.62 -19.44 7.26
CA ASN A 50 2.02 -19.79 5.97
C ASN A 50 0.49 -19.85 6.05
N LEU A 51 -0.06 -20.34 7.17
CA LEU A 51 -1.50 -20.32 7.42
C LEU A 51 -2.03 -18.89 7.52
N SER A 52 -1.31 -18.02 8.23
CA SER A 52 -1.67 -16.59 8.34
C SER A 52 -1.66 -15.90 6.97
N ARG A 53 -0.69 -16.24 6.10
CA ARG A 53 -0.66 -15.74 4.72
C ARG A 53 -1.83 -16.22 3.90
N LEU A 54 -2.19 -17.50 4.01
CA LEU A 54 -3.36 -18.02 3.31
C LEU A 54 -4.63 -17.33 3.79
N ARG A 55 -4.74 -17.09 5.11
CA ARG A 55 -5.86 -16.38 5.70
C ARG A 55 -5.99 -14.93 5.19
N ILE A 56 -4.89 -14.22 5.00
CA ILE A 56 -4.92 -12.88 4.40
C ILE A 56 -5.50 -12.92 2.98
N ILE A 57 -5.12 -13.92 2.18
CA ILE A 57 -5.66 -14.08 0.82
C ILE A 57 -7.17 -14.32 0.86
N THR A 58 -7.63 -15.23 1.73
CA THR A 58 -9.07 -15.50 1.88
C THR A 58 -9.83 -14.30 2.42
N ASP A 59 -9.31 -13.63 3.44
CA ASP A 59 -9.93 -12.44 4.05
C ASP A 59 -10.01 -11.27 3.04
N THR A 60 -9.02 -11.14 2.14
CA THR A 60 -9.03 -10.13 1.07
C THR A 60 -10.12 -10.43 0.06
N ALA A 61 -10.24 -11.68 -0.39
CA ALA A 61 -11.31 -12.09 -1.32
C ALA A 61 -12.70 -11.94 -0.70
N ASP A 62 -12.85 -12.29 0.58
CA ASP A 62 -14.09 -12.08 1.33
C ASP A 62 -14.43 -10.59 1.44
N ALA A 63 -13.43 -9.73 1.70
CA ALA A 63 -13.63 -8.28 1.73
C ALA A 63 -14.10 -7.73 0.38
N GLU A 64 -13.48 -8.14 -0.73
CA GLU A 64 -13.92 -7.75 -2.08
C GLU A 64 -15.37 -8.17 -2.33
N SER A 65 -15.71 -9.41 -1.98
CA SER A 65 -17.05 -9.95 -2.13
C SER A 65 -18.07 -9.15 -1.31
N LEU A 66 -17.76 -8.85 -0.04
CA LEU A 66 -18.63 -8.06 0.83
C LEU A 66 -18.82 -6.64 0.31
N ILE A 67 -17.75 -5.97 -0.13
CA ILE A 67 -17.81 -4.62 -0.67
C ILE A 67 -18.64 -4.57 -1.97
N SER A 68 -18.52 -5.58 -2.83
CA SER A 68 -19.32 -5.68 -4.07
C SER A 68 -20.82 -5.82 -3.82
N GLN A 69 -21.22 -6.28 -2.63
CA GLN A 69 -22.62 -6.43 -2.24
C GLN A 69 -23.21 -5.16 -1.64
N ILE A 70 -22.40 -4.15 -1.33
CA ILE A 70 -22.88 -2.88 -0.79
C ILE A 70 -23.61 -2.12 -1.90
N ASN A 71 -24.92 -1.97 -1.74
CA ASN A 71 -25.75 -1.16 -2.61
C ASN A 71 -26.09 0.14 -1.88
N SER A 72 -25.68 1.28 -2.45
CA SER A 72 -25.98 2.60 -1.90
C SER A 72 -26.35 3.57 -3.01
N THR A 73 -27.26 4.49 -2.71
CA THR A 73 -27.59 5.63 -3.59
C THR A 73 -26.81 6.90 -3.22
N SER A 74 -26.05 6.85 -2.12
CA SER A 74 -25.16 7.93 -1.71
C SER A 74 -23.94 7.99 -2.64
N LEU A 75 -23.67 9.19 -3.16
CA LEU A 75 -22.48 9.45 -3.98
C LEU A 75 -21.20 9.17 -3.17
N ASP A 76 -21.14 9.60 -1.92
CA ASP A 76 -19.97 9.45 -1.06
C ASP A 76 -19.68 7.97 -0.77
N THR A 77 -20.72 7.18 -0.49
CA THR A 77 -20.59 5.74 -0.31
C THR A 77 -20.13 5.06 -1.60
N THR A 78 -20.68 5.45 -2.75
CA THR A 78 -20.30 4.89 -4.06
C THR A 78 -18.83 5.17 -4.38
N ILE A 79 -18.37 6.39 -4.12
CA ILE A 79 -16.95 6.77 -4.28
C ILE A 79 -16.07 5.96 -3.35
N SER A 80 -16.47 5.83 -2.08
CA SER A 80 -15.73 5.09 -1.06
C SER A 80 -15.59 3.60 -1.41
N ILE A 81 -16.67 2.98 -1.90
CA ILE A 81 -16.65 1.60 -2.43
C ILE A 81 -15.66 1.47 -3.59
N ALA A 82 -15.70 2.40 -4.55
CA ALA A 82 -14.81 2.37 -5.71
C ALA A 82 -13.34 2.49 -5.32
N ILE A 83 -13.01 3.37 -4.35
CA ILE A 83 -11.64 3.51 -3.83
C ILE A 83 -11.23 2.23 -3.09
N ALA A 84 -12.12 1.64 -2.30
CA ALA A 84 -11.84 0.39 -1.59
C ALA A 84 -11.57 -0.77 -2.55
N GLN A 85 -12.37 -0.91 -3.60
CA GLN A 85 -12.17 -1.90 -4.66
C GLN A 85 -10.85 -1.68 -5.40
N ALA A 86 -10.46 -0.43 -5.70
CA ALA A 86 -9.17 -0.13 -6.31
C ALA A 86 -7.99 -0.49 -5.39
N GLY A 87 -8.14 -0.25 -4.08
CA GLY A 87 -7.16 -0.66 -3.07
C GLY A 87 -6.98 -2.19 -3.03
N LEU A 88 -8.09 -2.94 -3.03
CA LEU A 88 -8.05 -4.41 -3.03
C LEU A 88 -7.51 -4.98 -4.35
N GLY A 89 -7.85 -4.39 -5.51
CA GLY A 89 -7.22 -4.77 -6.79
C GLY A 89 -5.69 -4.56 -6.81
N THR A 90 -5.19 -3.59 -6.07
CA THR A 90 -3.74 -3.40 -5.87
C THR A 90 -3.14 -4.53 -5.01
N VAL A 91 -3.87 -4.96 -3.97
CA VAL A 91 -3.48 -6.10 -3.13
C VAL A 91 -3.41 -7.37 -3.96
N ASP A 92 -4.42 -7.65 -4.77
CA ASP A 92 -4.50 -8.83 -5.63
C ASP A 92 -3.34 -8.91 -6.63
N THR A 93 -3.06 -7.79 -7.30
CA THR A 93 -1.92 -7.70 -8.22
C THR A 93 -0.60 -8.00 -7.51
N ALA A 94 -0.39 -7.40 -6.33
CA ALA A 94 0.83 -7.60 -5.55
C ALA A 94 0.95 -9.03 -4.99
N ILE A 95 -0.15 -9.64 -4.54
CA ILE A 95 -0.19 -11.05 -4.14
C ILE A 95 0.20 -11.94 -5.31
N HIS A 96 -0.31 -11.67 -6.52
CA HIS A 96 0.04 -12.42 -7.71
C HIS A 96 1.54 -12.37 -8.00
N GLU A 97 2.17 -11.19 -7.93
CA GLU A 97 3.63 -11.05 -8.10
C GLU A 97 4.42 -11.82 -7.03
N ILE A 98 3.98 -11.75 -5.77
CA ILE A 98 4.59 -12.51 -4.66
C ILE A 98 4.49 -14.02 -4.94
N LEU A 99 3.32 -14.51 -5.35
CA LEU A 99 3.10 -15.91 -5.65
C LEU A 99 3.96 -16.38 -6.82
N GLN A 100 4.07 -15.61 -7.91
CA GLN A 100 4.95 -15.92 -9.03
C GLN A 100 6.42 -16.05 -8.62
N ALA A 101 6.90 -15.13 -7.78
CA ALA A 101 8.27 -15.18 -7.26
C ALA A 101 8.48 -16.43 -6.39
N VAL A 102 7.52 -16.76 -5.52
CA VAL A 102 7.57 -17.96 -4.67
C VAL A 102 7.58 -19.25 -5.50
N PHE A 103 6.70 -19.36 -6.51
CA PHE A 103 6.68 -20.53 -7.41
C PHE A 103 7.97 -20.68 -8.19
N SER A 104 8.60 -19.56 -8.55
CA SER A 104 9.90 -19.53 -9.22
C SER A 104 11.10 -19.68 -8.26
N ASN A 105 10.84 -19.96 -6.97
CA ASN A 105 11.85 -20.05 -5.91
C ASN A 105 12.74 -18.79 -5.77
N GLN A 106 12.16 -17.63 -6.04
CA GLN A 106 12.78 -16.32 -5.87
C GLN A 106 12.30 -15.65 -4.57
N THR A 107 13.08 -14.69 -4.09
CA THR A 107 12.62 -13.81 -3.01
C THR A 107 11.45 -12.95 -3.50
N ALA A 108 10.37 -12.90 -2.73
CA ALA A 108 9.24 -12.03 -3.04
C ALA A 108 9.69 -10.55 -3.14
N PRO A 109 9.32 -9.83 -4.22
CA PRO A 109 9.73 -8.44 -4.40
C PRO A 109 9.35 -7.57 -3.21
N ALA A 110 10.26 -6.69 -2.78
CA ALA A 110 9.97 -5.74 -1.69
C ALA A 110 8.83 -4.77 -2.08
N ALA A 111 8.81 -4.34 -3.34
CA ALA A 111 7.76 -3.46 -3.87
C ALA A 111 6.36 -4.09 -3.75
N ALA A 112 6.20 -5.36 -4.16
CA ALA A 112 4.93 -6.08 -4.03
C ALA A 112 4.47 -6.19 -2.56
N ARG A 113 5.39 -6.49 -1.63
CA ARG A 113 5.05 -6.52 -0.19
C ARG A 113 4.58 -5.14 0.32
N THR A 114 5.19 -4.06 -0.13
CA THR A 114 4.76 -2.69 0.19
C THR A 114 3.40 -2.38 -0.42
N GLN A 115 3.13 -2.83 -1.66
CA GLN A 115 1.85 -2.62 -2.33
C GLN A 115 0.68 -3.32 -1.64
N VAL A 116 0.89 -4.53 -1.09
CA VAL A 116 -0.13 -5.18 -0.24
C VAL A 116 -0.52 -4.28 0.93
N GLY A 117 0.47 -3.76 1.67
CA GLY A 117 0.21 -2.86 2.80
C GLY A 117 -0.48 -1.56 2.38
N ALA A 118 -0.03 -0.95 1.28
CA ALA A 118 -0.61 0.29 0.76
C ALA A 118 -2.05 0.11 0.27
N GLY A 119 -2.35 -0.98 -0.44
CA GLY A 119 -3.69 -1.28 -0.95
C GLY A 119 -4.69 -1.56 0.18
N LEU A 120 -4.29 -2.35 1.19
CA LEU A 120 -5.11 -2.59 2.38
C LEU A 120 -5.37 -1.29 3.16
N ALA A 121 -4.34 -0.44 3.33
CA ALA A 121 -4.50 0.84 4.02
C ALA A 121 -5.44 1.78 3.26
N ALA A 122 -5.34 1.84 1.93
CA ALA A 122 -6.24 2.62 1.09
C ALA A 122 -7.69 2.13 1.19
N ALA A 123 -7.90 0.80 1.14
CA ALA A 123 -9.24 0.22 1.28
C ALA A 123 -9.84 0.49 2.67
N GLN A 124 -9.06 0.34 3.72
CA GLN A 124 -9.51 0.64 5.09
C GLN A 124 -9.88 2.12 5.25
N GLN A 125 -9.04 3.04 4.77
CA GLN A 125 -9.31 4.49 4.87
C GLN A 125 -10.58 4.87 4.10
N ALA A 126 -10.80 4.27 2.93
CA ALA A 126 -12.01 4.51 2.15
C ALA A 126 -13.27 3.94 2.82
N LEU A 127 -13.20 2.80 3.49
CA LEU A 127 -14.36 2.23 4.18
C LEU A 127 -14.66 2.93 5.52
N ALA A 128 -13.67 3.52 6.17
CA ALA A 128 -13.84 4.23 7.44
C ALA A 128 -14.84 5.40 7.31
N VAL A 129 -14.89 6.08 6.16
CA VAL A 129 -15.85 7.17 5.90
C VAL A 129 -17.30 6.70 5.68
N ILE A 130 -17.56 5.39 5.55
CA ILE A 130 -18.93 4.84 5.49
C ILE A 130 -19.46 4.54 6.91
N GLN A 131 -18.59 4.44 7.92
CA GLN A 131 -18.96 4.04 9.29
C GLN A 131 -19.37 5.19 10.22
N GLU A 132 -19.44 6.42 9.70
CA GLU A 132 -19.91 7.64 10.40
C GLU A 132 -21.23 8.10 9.79
#